data_AF-A0A7C7ZCI4-F1
#
_entry.id   AF-A0A7C7ZCI4-F1
#
_cell.length_a   1.000
_cell.length_b   1.000
_cell.length_c   1.000
_cell.angle_alpha   90.00
_cell.angle_beta   90.00
_cell.angle_gamma   90.00
#
_symmetry.space_group_name_H-M   'P 1'
#
loop_
_entity.id
_entity.type
_entity.pdbx_description
1 polymer ?
#
loop_
_entity_poly.entity_id
_entity_poly.type
_entity_poly.pdbx_seq_one_letter_code
_entity_poly.pdbx_strand_id
1 'polypeptide(L)' 'MSAGEVICWMGDKHENGGWEPHLHFQLSLVEPQTHDLPGVVAPEDRQQALLDYPDPRLVLGPLY' A
#
# COMPACT_ATOMS: atom_id res chain seq x y z
N MET A 1 -17.19 -8.70 3.68
CA MET A 1 -15.98 -8.74 4.51
C MET A 1 -16.22 -8.00 5.80
N SER A 2 -15.72 -8.51 6.92
CA SER A 2 -15.79 -7.90 8.25
C SER A 2 -14.39 -7.51 8.72
N ALA A 3 -14.30 -6.54 9.65
CA ALA A 3 -13.01 -6.19 10.24
C ALA A 3 -12.41 -7.42 10.94
N GLY A 4 -11.15 -7.75 10.63
CA GLY A 4 -10.44 -8.92 11.14
C GLY A 4 -10.65 -10.21 10.34
N GLU A 5 -11.42 -10.18 9.26
CA GLU A 5 -11.56 -11.32 8.35
C GLU A 5 -10.23 -11.64 7.65
N VAL A 6 -9.87 -12.92 7.60
CA VAL A 6 -8.66 -13.39 6.90
C VAL A 6 -8.92 -13.36 5.39
N ILE A 7 -8.10 -12.62 4.65
CA ILE A 7 -8.26 -12.44 3.20
C ILE A 7 -7.12 -13.06 2.37
N CYS A 8 -5.96 -13.31 2.98
CA CYS A 8 -4.80 -13.94 2.34
C CYS A 8 -3.79 -14.47 3.37
N TRP A 9 -2.76 -15.16 2.87
CA TRP A 9 -1.61 -15.63 3.63
C TRP A 9 -0.33 -15.13 2.98
N MET A 10 0.74 -14.99 3.76
CA MET A 10 2.06 -14.61 3.24
C MET A 10 2.64 -15.74 2.37
N GLY A 11 3.22 -15.37 1.24
CA GLY A 11 3.97 -16.30 0.38
C GLY A 11 5.33 -16.68 0.97
N ASP A 12 5.98 -17.68 0.38
CA ASP A 12 7.36 -18.05 0.73
C ASP A 12 8.36 -17.07 0.07
N LYS A 13 9.62 -17.11 0.50
CA LYS A 13 10.74 -16.28 0.02
C LYS A 13 10.91 -16.32 -1.50
N HIS A 14 10.55 -17.43 -2.13
CA HIS A 14 10.71 -17.63 -3.57
C HIS A 14 9.65 -16.90 -4.42
N GLU A 15 8.54 -16.46 -3.81
CA GLU A 15 7.41 -15.85 -4.53
C GLU A 15 7.71 -14.45 -5.04
N ASN A 16 8.51 -13.68 -4.29
CA ASN A 16 8.85 -12.30 -4.64
C ASN A 16 10.37 -12.12 -4.72
N GLY A 17 11.00 -12.77 -5.70
CA GLY A 17 12.41 -12.51 -6.04
C GLY A 17 13.42 -12.81 -4.94
N GLY A 18 13.11 -13.70 -3.99
CA GLY A 18 14.02 -14.06 -2.89
C GLY A 18 13.96 -13.13 -1.68
N TRP A 19 13.02 -12.18 -1.63
CA TRP A 19 12.84 -11.29 -0.48
C TRP A 19 12.15 -12.03 0.67
N GLU A 20 12.49 -11.67 1.92
CA GLU A 20 11.80 -12.21 3.09
C GLU A 20 10.30 -11.94 3.01
N PRO A 21 9.42 -12.89 3.39
CA PRO A 21 7.97 -12.70 3.30
C PRO A 21 7.50 -11.38 3.94
N HIS A 22 6.74 -10.58 3.19
CA HIS A 22 6.25 -9.26 3.63
C HIS A 22 4.92 -8.90 2.96
N LEU A 23 4.18 -7.99 3.59
CA LEU A 23 2.92 -7.44 3.06
C LEU A 23 3.19 -6.09 2.38
N HIS A 24 2.74 -5.94 1.13
CA HIS A 24 2.62 -4.64 0.47
C HIS A 24 1.24 -4.06 0.78
N PHE A 25 1.21 -2.88 1.36
CA PHE A 25 -0.03 -2.17 1.69
C PHE A 25 -0.03 -0.81 0.99
N GLN A 26 -1.10 -0.53 0.26
CA GLN A 26 -1.31 0.71 -0.48
C GLN A 26 -2.67 1.29 -0.13
N LEU A 27 -2.74 2.62 0.02
CA LEU A 27 -3.95 3.35 0.41
C LEU A 27 -4.20 4.48 -0.59
N SER A 28 -5.40 4.52 -1.16
CA SER A 28 -5.82 5.53 -2.12
C SER A 28 -7.29 5.89 -1.95
N LEU A 29 -7.63 7.16 -2.17
CA LEU A 29 -9.00 7.65 -2.32
C LEU A 29 -9.47 7.60 -3.78
N VAL A 30 -8.54 7.42 -4.72
CA VAL A 30 -8.81 7.24 -6.15
C VAL A 30 -8.66 5.77 -6.51
N GLU A 31 -9.64 5.20 -7.21
CA GLU A 31 -9.57 3.80 -7.66
C GLU A 31 -8.34 3.60 -8.56
N PRO A 32 -7.46 2.64 -8.24
CA PRO A 32 -6.28 2.39 -9.06
C PRO A 32 -6.66 1.69 -10.37
N GLN A 33 -5.97 2.03 -11.46
CA GLN A 33 -6.20 1.38 -12.76
C GLN A 33 -5.55 0.00 -12.85
N THR A 34 -4.54 -0.27 -12.01
CA THR A 34 -3.80 -1.53 -11.92
C THR A 34 -3.58 -1.91 -10.47
N HIS A 35 -2.80 -2.96 -10.20
CA HIS A 35 -2.46 -3.38 -8.85
C HIS A 35 -1.48 -2.44 -8.11
N ASP A 36 -0.84 -1.48 -8.80
CA ASP A 36 0.18 -0.60 -8.23
C ASP A 36 -0.26 0.86 -8.18
N LEU A 37 0.03 1.53 -7.07
CA LEU A 37 0.04 2.99 -6.97
C LEU A 37 1.43 3.57 -7.28
N PRO A 38 1.53 4.85 -7.69
CA PRO A 38 2.81 5.54 -7.82
C PRO A 38 3.58 5.53 -6.49
N GLY A 39 4.76 4.89 -6.46
CA GLY A 39 5.64 4.91 -5.29
C GLY A 39 6.43 6.22 -5.12
N VAL A 40 6.53 7.03 -6.18
CA VAL A 40 7.16 8.35 -6.22
C VAL A 40 6.36 9.23 -7.17
N VAL A 41 6.21 10.52 -6.86
CA VAL A 41 5.53 11.52 -7.70
C VAL A 41 6.45 12.69 -8.00
N ALA A 42 6.20 13.37 -9.12
CA ALA A 42 6.94 14.58 -9.47
C ALA A 42 6.65 15.73 -8.47
N PRO A 43 7.58 16.68 -8.26
CA PRO A 43 7.37 17.80 -7.33
C PRO A 43 6.10 18.62 -7.61
N GLU A 44 5.76 18.81 -8.87
CA GLU A 44 4.54 19.51 -9.32
C GLU A 44 3.25 18.78 -8.94
N ASP A 45 3.26 17.45 -8.89
CA ASP A 45 2.10 16.62 -8.57
C ASP A 45 1.93 16.38 -7.07
N ARG A 46 2.91 16.79 -6.25
CA ARG A 46 2.95 16.51 -4.82
C ARG A 46 1.68 16.94 -4.09
N GLN A 47 1.10 18.08 -4.43
CA GLN A 47 -0.11 18.58 -3.77
C GLN A 47 -1.30 17.65 -4.01
N GLN A 48 -1.47 17.18 -5.25
CA GLN A 48 -2.55 16.25 -5.59
C GLN A 48 -2.31 14.87 -4.99
N ALA A 49 -1.07 14.37 -5.03
CA ALA A 49 -0.71 13.08 -4.46
C ALA A 49 -1.02 12.96 -2.95
N LEU A 50 -0.87 14.05 -2.18
CA LEU A 50 -1.24 14.07 -0.77
C LEU A 50 -2.75 14.00 -0.53
N LEU A 51 -3.57 14.41 -1.51
CA LEU A 51 -5.03 14.27 -1.46
C LEU A 51 -5.45 12.86 -1.86
N ASP A 52 -4.83 12.31 -2.90
CA ASP A 52 -5.19 11.01 -3.45
C ASP A 52 -4.69 9.85 -2.59
N TYR A 53 -3.51 9.99 -1.96
CA TYR A 53 -2.83 8.95 -1.19
C TYR A 53 -2.64 9.39 0.27
N PRO A 54 -3.61 9.12 1.16
CA PRO A 54 -3.54 9.50 2.56
C PRO A 54 -2.37 8.84 3.30
N ASP A 55 -1.96 9.46 4.40
CA ASP A 55 -0.94 8.93 5.29
C ASP A 55 -1.34 7.52 5.80
N PRO A 56 -0.54 6.46 5.53
CA PRO A 56 -0.90 5.10 5.92
C PRO A 56 -0.98 4.90 7.44
N ARG A 57 -0.37 5.78 8.23
CA ARG A 57 -0.45 5.76 9.70
C ARG A 57 -1.87 5.99 10.22
N LEU A 58 -2.75 6.56 9.41
CA LEU A 58 -4.17 6.70 9.74
C LEU A 58 -4.88 5.35 9.89
N VAL A 59 -4.34 4.29 9.28
CA VAL A 59 -4.92 2.94 9.32
C VAL A 59 -3.99 1.94 10.02
N LEU A 60 -2.68 2.05 9.82
CA LEU A 60 -1.68 1.12 10.37
C LEU A 60 -1.20 1.50 11.78
N GLY A 61 -1.56 2.69 12.27
CA GLY A 61 -1.11 3.20 13.57
C GLY A 61 0.32 3.74 13.55
N PRO A 62 0.99 3.83 14.72
CA PRO A 62 2.35 4.34 14.81
C PRO A 62 3.32 3.34 14.19
N LEU A 63 3.61 3.57 12.91
CA LEU A 63 4.83 3.10 12.28
C LEU A 63 5.95 4.01 12.81
N TYR A 64 7.14 3.46 13.06
CA TYR A 64 8.32 4.03 13.75
C TYR A 64 8.29 3.99 15.29
#